data_AF-A0A662BH24-F1
#
_entry.id   AF-A0A662BH24-F1
#
_cell.length_a   1.000
_cell.length_b   1.000
_cell.length_c   1.000
_cell.angle_alpha   90.00
_cell.angle_beta   90.00
_cell.angle_gamma   90.00
#
_symmetry.space_group_name_H-M   'P 1'
#
loop_
_entity.id
_entity.type
_entity.pdbx_description
1 polymer ?
#
loop_
_entity_poly.entity_id
_entity_poly.type
_entity_poly.pdbx_seq_one_letter_code
_entity_poly.pdbx_strand_id
1 'polypeptide(L)'
;PIDFFEKGKTYIFFSHVIKGQPYNMPMLKAMMEKGVNLIEYEKVTDELGRRLIFFGKFAGLAGMINSLWAMGYRLRAMGLETPFAKLRQSHKYDSLEEAKEDIRKVGMEIAAKGLPAEICPLTIGFTGYGNVSQGAQEIAGLLPSMEVSPEELLTLKGRNDLPNNVIYKTVFKEWDLSQPNDSNAEFELQHYYGYPKEYHNVFEQYVPHLSILMNCMYWAEQYPRILTNEYLKKLFIEGKNKLSVIGDVTCDPDGSIQCTHKGTEIEDPVFVYNPLTDEATMGFEGEGVLDMAVDILPSELPRESSVAFSNALVGYVKAIAAANYDVPFADLDIPGPVKRAMILHQGKLTPDYEYISEHLDN
;
A
#
# COMPACT_ATOMS: atom_id res chain seq x y z
N PRO A 1 -9.00 25.13 4.32
CA PRO A 1 -9.08 26.37 5.14
C PRO A 1 -8.32 27.54 4.49
N ILE A 2 -9.02 28.35 3.69
CA ILE A 2 -8.45 29.48 2.92
C ILE A 2 -7.97 30.61 3.83
N ASP A 3 -8.69 30.85 4.94
CA ASP A 3 -8.42 31.98 5.85
C ASP A 3 -7.27 31.72 6.83
N PHE A 4 -6.75 30.50 6.89
CA PHE A 4 -5.70 30.10 7.84
C PHE A 4 -4.32 30.71 7.51
N PHE A 5 -4.05 31.01 6.23
CA PHE A 5 -2.72 31.39 5.80
C PHE A 5 -2.42 32.87 6.08
N GLU A 6 -1.23 33.16 6.59
CA GLU A 6 -0.72 34.49 6.85
C GLU A 6 0.17 34.98 5.71
N LYS A 7 0.20 36.30 5.50
CA LYS A 7 0.98 36.95 4.45
C LYS A 7 2.48 36.71 4.65
N GLY A 8 3.19 36.33 3.59
CA GLY A 8 4.65 36.20 3.56
C GLY A 8 5.23 35.09 4.44
N LYS A 9 4.42 34.14 4.90
CA LYS A 9 4.89 32.98 5.69
C LYS A 9 5.31 31.82 4.80
N THR A 10 6.07 30.91 5.38
CA THR A 10 6.45 29.62 4.76
C THR A 10 5.64 28.49 5.40
N TYR A 11 4.99 27.69 4.58
CA TYR A 11 4.22 26.51 4.98
C TYR A 11 4.79 25.25 4.34
N ILE A 12 4.74 24.15 5.08
CA ILE A 12 5.15 22.83 4.62
C ILE A 12 4.10 21.79 5.01
N PHE A 13 3.45 21.17 4.03
CA PHE A 13 2.40 20.17 4.23
C PHE A 13 2.11 19.38 2.94
N PHE A 14 1.29 18.34 3.05
CA PHE A 14 0.67 17.68 1.89
C PHE A 14 -0.42 18.58 1.34
N SER A 15 -0.07 19.39 0.35
CA SER A 15 -0.98 20.38 -0.23
C SER A 15 -1.92 19.79 -1.26
N HIS A 16 -1.56 18.63 -1.84
CA HIS A 16 -2.32 17.98 -2.92
C HIS A 16 -2.66 18.96 -4.04
N VAL A 17 -1.66 19.71 -4.53
CA VAL A 17 -1.82 20.65 -5.67
C VAL A 17 -1.02 20.23 -6.90
N ILE A 18 -0.05 19.34 -6.73
CA ILE A 18 0.92 18.95 -7.77
C ILE A 18 0.30 18.24 -8.98
N LYS A 19 -0.94 17.73 -8.88
CA LYS A 19 -1.67 17.10 -10.00
C LYS A 19 -2.81 18.00 -10.49
N GLY A 20 -2.83 19.28 -10.10
CA GLY A 20 -3.92 20.19 -10.45
C GLY A 20 -5.25 19.85 -9.78
N GLN A 21 -5.22 19.27 -8.57
CA GLN A 21 -6.43 18.80 -7.91
C GLN A 21 -7.43 19.96 -7.65
N PRO A 22 -8.63 19.96 -8.28
CA PRO A 22 -9.51 21.13 -8.30
C PRO A 22 -9.93 21.62 -6.91
N TYR A 23 -10.14 20.69 -5.98
CA TYR A 23 -10.59 21.01 -4.61
C TYR A 23 -9.59 21.86 -3.81
N ASN A 24 -8.30 21.83 -4.16
CA ASN A 24 -7.25 22.59 -3.48
C ASN A 24 -6.71 23.78 -4.29
N MET A 25 -7.13 23.97 -5.54
CA MET A 25 -6.72 25.15 -6.33
C MET A 25 -7.14 26.49 -5.70
N PRO A 26 -8.34 26.64 -5.11
CA PRO A 26 -8.71 27.87 -4.40
C PRO A 26 -7.78 28.19 -3.21
N MET A 27 -7.33 27.16 -2.49
CA MET A 27 -6.35 27.30 -1.42
C MET A 27 -5.01 27.82 -1.98
N LEU A 28 -4.54 27.23 -3.07
CA LEU A 28 -3.30 27.64 -3.72
C LEU A 28 -3.36 29.10 -4.17
N LYS A 29 -4.45 29.53 -4.82
CA LYS A 29 -4.66 30.95 -5.20
C LYS A 29 -4.55 31.90 -4.01
N ALA A 30 -5.22 31.59 -2.92
CA ALA A 30 -5.15 32.41 -1.72
C ALA A 30 -3.73 32.49 -1.13
N MET A 31 -2.96 31.40 -1.20
CA MET A 31 -1.54 31.40 -0.81
C MET A 31 -0.69 32.26 -1.75
N MET A 32 -0.95 32.23 -3.07
CA MET A 32 -0.29 33.08 -4.05
C MET A 32 -0.54 34.57 -3.78
N GLU A 33 -1.80 34.98 -3.57
CA GLU A 33 -2.17 36.37 -3.23
C GLU A 33 -1.50 36.88 -1.96
N LYS A 34 -1.30 35.98 -0.99
CA LYS A 34 -0.64 36.25 0.29
C LYS A 34 0.89 36.24 0.20
N GLY A 35 1.49 35.97 -0.97
CA GLY A 35 2.94 35.92 -1.14
C GLY A 35 3.60 34.81 -0.30
N VAL A 36 2.90 33.69 -0.10
CA VAL A 36 3.36 32.58 0.72
C VAL A 36 4.41 31.74 0.01
N ASN A 37 5.34 31.16 0.78
CA ASN A 37 6.16 30.05 0.32
C ASN A 37 5.48 28.72 0.67
N LEU A 38 5.34 27.82 -0.31
CA LEU A 38 4.72 26.50 -0.11
C LEU A 38 5.72 25.41 -0.45
N ILE A 39 6.01 24.54 0.52
CA ILE A 39 6.84 23.35 0.36
C ILE A 39 5.94 22.11 0.46
N GLU A 40 6.01 21.22 -0.52
CA GLU A 40 5.19 20.01 -0.61
C GLU A 40 5.96 18.78 -0.08
N TYR A 41 5.46 18.16 0.98
CA TYR A 41 6.10 16.95 1.56
C TYR A 41 6.26 15.82 0.53
N GLU A 42 5.31 15.65 -0.39
CA GLU A 42 5.36 14.63 -1.43
C GLU A 42 6.55 14.82 -2.39
N LYS A 43 7.03 16.06 -2.53
CA LYS A 43 8.10 16.44 -3.46
C LYS A 43 9.47 16.61 -2.81
N VAL A 44 9.61 16.24 -1.53
CA VAL A 44 10.93 16.14 -0.89
C VAL A 44 11.63 14.89 -1.41
N THR A 45 12.45 15.07 -2.44
CA THR A 45 13.13 13.99 -3.18
C THR A 45 14.64 14.17 -3.18
N ASP A 46 15.39 13.11 -3.41
CA ASP A 46 16.82 13.21 -3.74
C ASP A 46 17.06 13.61 -5.21
N GLU A 47 18.32 13.61 -5.65
CA GLU A 47 18.73 13.99 -7.01
C GLU A 47 18.23 13.01 -8.08
N LEU A 48 17.85 11.78 -7.69
CA LEU A 48 17.30 10.76 -8.57
C LEU A 48 15.76 10.77 -8.56
N GLY A 49 15.14 11.74 -7.89
CA GLY A 49 13.68 11.83 -7.76
C GLY A 49 13.09 10.87 -6.74
N ARG A 50 13.90 10.16 -5.95
CA ARG A 50 13.40 9.23 -4.92
C ARG A 50 12.86 10.03 -3.75
N ARG A 51 11.60 9.79 -3.41
CA ARG A 51 10.93 10.44 -2.27
C ARG A 51 11.63 10.07 -0.97
N LEU A 52 11.88 11.07 -0.11
CA LEU A 52 12.60 10.90 1.16
C LEU A 52 11.67 10.88 2.37
N ILE A 53 10.47 11.45 2.24
CA ILE A 53 9.49 11.55 3.33
C ILE A 53 8.17 10.90 2.90
N PHE A 54 7.86 9.72 3.43
CA PHE A 54 6.66 8.94 3.08
C PHE A 54 6.24 7.98 4.19
N PHE A 55 5.02 7.46 4.11
CA PHE A 55 4.42 6.58 5.13
C PHE A 55 4.35 5.09 4.74
N GLY A 56 4.86 4.72 3.55
CA GLY A 56 4.64 3.39 2.96
C GLY A 56 4.94 2.21 3.89
N LYS A 57 5.99 2.27 4.71
CA LYS A 57 6.29 1.20 5.67
C LYS A 57 5.17 0.97 6.67
N PHE A 58 4.55 2.05 7.18
CA PHE A 58 3.46 1.97 8.16
C PHE A 58 2.16 1.49 7.55
N ALA A 59 1.90 1.83 6.27
CA ALA A 59 0.79 1.24 5.53
C ALA A 59 0.94 -0.28 5.44
N GLY A 60 2.15 -0.78 5.17
CA GLY A 60 2.45 -2.22 5.18
C GLY A 60 2.29 -2.89 6.55
N LEU A 61 2.80 -2.25 7.61
CA LEU A 61 2.67 -2.74 8.98
C LEU A 61 1.19 -2.85 9.39
N ALA A 62 0.42 -1.76 9.28
CA ALA A 62 -1.00 -1.75 9.62
C ALA A 62 -1.80 -2.69 8.71
N GLY A 63 -1.52 -2.68 7.40
CA GLY A 63 -2.19 -3.52 6.42
C GLY A 63 -2.04 -5.00 6.73
N MET A 64 -0.84 -5.48 7.04
CA MET A 64 -0.66 -6.89 7.40
C MET A 64 -1.33 -7.24 8.73
N ILE A 65 -1.28 -6.36 9.74
CA ILE A 65 -1.98 -6.57 11.03
C ILE A 65 -3.49 -6.75 10.76
N ASN A 66 -4.09 -5.84 9.98
CA ASN A 66 -5.50 -5.89 9.62
C ASN A 66 -5.83 -7.13 8.78
N SER A 67 -5.00 -7.52 7.81
CA SER A 67 -5.24 -8.73 7.02
C SER A 67 -5.15 -10.02 7.84
N LEU A 68 -4.24 -10.12 8.81
CA LEU A 68 -4.18 -11.27 9.73
C LEU A 68 -5.41 -11.31 10.65
N TRP A 69 -5.82 -10.16 11.18
CA TRP A 69 -7.05 -10.04 11.95
C TRP A 69 -8.28 -10.45 11.11
N ALA A 70 -8.39 -9.92 9.90
CA ALA A 70 -9.47 -10.23 8.97
C ALA A 70 -9.49 -11.72 8.61
N MET A 71 -8.32 -12.36 8.43
CA MET A 71 -8.21 -13.81 8.22
C MET A 71 -8.80 -14.58 9.41
N GLY A 72 -8.51 -14.18 10.64
CA GLY A 72 -9.08 -14.82 11.83
C GLY A 72 -10.60 -14.79 11.86
N TYR A 73 -11.20 -13.64 11.56
CA TYR A 73 -12.66 -13.49 11.53
C TYR A 73 -13.28 -14.16 10.29
N ARG A 74 -12.61 -14.12 9.14
CA ARG A 74 -13.06 -14.80 7.91
C ARG A 74 -13.12 -16.31 8.10
N LEU A 75 -12.08 -16.90 8.68
CA LEU A 75 -12.06 -18.33 8.99
C LEU A 75 -13.12 -18.70 10.02
N ARG A 76 -13.34 -17.88 11.05
CA ARG A 76 -14.43 -18.08 12.02
C ARG A 76 -15.80 -18.08 11.34
N ALA A 77 -16.05 -17.14 10.41
CA ALA A 77 -17.29 -17.10 9.64
C ALA A 77 -17.48 -18.36 8.77
N MET A 78 -16.38 -19.04 8.39
CA MET A 78 -16.38 -20.34 7.72
C MET A 78 -16.42 -21.54 8.68
N GLY A 79 -16.58 -21.32 9.99
CA GLY A 79 -16.64 -22.37 11.00
C GLY A 79 -15.27 -22.91 11.47
N LEU A 80 -14.17 -22.23 11.14
CA LEU A 80 -12.82 -22.62 11.51
C LEU A 80 -12.23 -21.67 12.57
N GLU A 81 -12.03 -22.19 13.79
CA GLU A 81 -11.32 -21.44 14.83
C GLU A 81 -9.81 -21.55 14.63
N THR A 82 -9.13 -20.40 14.60
CA THR A 82 -7.67 -20.32 14.46
C THR A 82 -7.07 -19.31 15.44
N PRO A 83 -5.77 -19.42 15.76
CA PRO A 83 -5.09 -18.44 16.60
C PRO A 83 -5.21 -16.99 16.10
N PHE A 84 -5.37 -16.76 14.79
CA PHE A 84 -5.56 -15.43 14.20
C PHE A 84 -6.77 -14.68 14.75
N ALA A 85 -7.82 -15.39 15.18
CA ALA A 85 -9.04 -14.77 15.70
C ALA A 85 -8.86 -14.10 17.09
N LYS A 86 -7.65 -14.18 17.66
CA LYS A 86 -7.22 -13.45 18.87
C LYS A 86 -6.65 -12.08 18.57
N LEU A 87 -6.30 -11.82 17.31
CA LEU A 87 -5.78 -10.53 16.87
C LEU A 87 -6.91 -9.49 16.85
N ARG A 88 -6.52 -8.23 16.92
CA ARG A 88 -7.36 -7.04 16.78
C ARG A 88 -6.94 -6.24 15.55
N GLN A 89 -7.79 -5.33 15.09
CA GLN A 89 -7.40 -4.31 14.12
C GLN A 89 -6.27 -3.44 14.67
N SER A 90 -5.44 -2.89 13.77
CA SER A 90 -4.23 -2.18 14.15
C SER A 90 -4.52 -0.94 15.00
N HIS A 91 -5.58 -0.19 14.69
CA HIS A 91 -6.01 0.98 15.49
C HIS A 91 -6.54 0.65 16.90
N LYS A 92 -6.76 -0.64 17.23
CA LYS A 92 -7.23 -1.10 18.55
C LYS A 92 -6.10 -1.49 19.50
N TYR A 93 -4.85 -1.34 19.09
CA TYR A 93 -3.68 -1.47 19.94
C TYR A 93 -3.17 -0.09 20.38
N ASP A 94 -2.60 0.01 21.57
CA ASP A 94 -2.02 1.23 22.13
C ASP A 94 -0.69 1.59 21.43
N SER A 95 -0.03 0.60 20.83
CA SER A 95 1.23 0.77 20.09
C SER A 95 1.48 -0.37 19.11
N LEU A 96 2.38 -0.12 18.14
CA LEU A 96 2.87 -1.17 17.24
C LEU A 96 3.50 -2.35 18.01
N GLU A 97 4.23 -2.10 19.11
CA GLU A 97 4.86 -3.18 19.88
C GLU A 97 3.85 -4.07 20.60
N GLU A 98 2.71 -3.52 21.05
CA GLU A 98 1.62 -4.34 21.59
C GLU A 98 1.03 -5.27 20.51
N ALA A 99 0.79 -4.73 19.31
CA ALA A 99 0.31 -5.52 18.17
C ALA A 99 1.30 -6.64 17.82
N LYS A 100 2.60 -6.32 17.74
CA LYS A 100 3.66 -7.30 17.47
C LYS A 100 3.73 -8.38 18.54
N GLU A 101 3.54 -8.03 19.81
CA GLU A 101 3.56 -8.99 20.90
C GLU A 101 2.39 -9.99 20.82
N ASP A 102 1.18 -9.53 20.51
CA ASP A 102 0.04 -10.42 20.31
C ASP A 102 0.23 -11.32 19.07
N ILE A 103 0.82 -10.80 18.00
CA ILE A 103 1.18 -11.60 16.81
C ILE A 103 2.26 -12.64 17.14
N ARG A 104 3.25 -12.32 17.96
CA ARG A 104 4.26 -13.30 18.43
C ARG A 104 3.60 -14.41 19.24
N LYS A 105 2.64 -14.11 20.12
CA LYS A 105 1.88 -15.13 20.87
C LYS A 105 1.09 -16.06 19.94
N VAL A 106 0.45 -15.48 18.93
CA VAL A 106 -0.22 -16.24 17.85
C VAL A 106 0.78 -17.14 17.12
N GLY A 107 1.95 -16.60 16.76
CA GLY A 107 3.03 -17.36 16.12
C GLY A 107 3.54 -18.52 16.97
N MET A 108 3.74 -18.31 18.28
CA MET A 108 4.14 -19.36 19.22
C MET A 108 3.08 -20.48 19.31
N GLU A 109 1.79 -20.13 19.29
CA GLU A 109 0.72 -21.12 19.31
C GLU A 109 0.69 -21.95 18.01
N ILE A 110 0.85 -21.29 16.85
CA ILE A 110 0.94 -21.96 15.55
C ILE A 110 2.15 -22.90 15.54
N ALA A 111 3.32 -22.45 16.01
CA ALA A 111 4.53 -23.26 16.06
C ALA A 111 4.35 -24.52 16.93
N ALA A 112 3.63 -24.38 18.06
CA ALA A 112 3.44 -25.45 19.02
C ALA A 112 2.31 -26.45 18.65
N LYS A 113 1.21 -25.97 18.06
CA LYS A 113 -0.01 -26.77 17.83
C LYS A 113 -0.30 -27.05 16.35
N GLY A 114 0.32 -26.30 15.44
CA GLY A 114 -0.02 -26.30 14.03
C GLY A 114 -1.33 -25.55 13.72
N LEU A 115 -1.58 -25.38 12.43
CA LEU A 115 -2.84 -24.90 11.87
C LEU A 115 -3.77 -26.08 11.53
N PRO A 116 -5.09 -25.85 11.45
CA PRO A 116 -6.03 -26.84 10.91
C PRO A 116 -5.63 -27.31 9.51
N ALA A 117 -5.85 -28.59 9.22
CA ALA A 117 -5.43 -29.20 7.96
C ALA A 117 -6.14 -28.57 6.74
N GLU A 118 -7.37 -28.11 6.93
CA GLU A 118 -8.25 -27.49 5.94
C GLU A 118 -7.67 -26.23 5.31
N ILE A 119 -6.82 -25.50 6.06
CA ILE A 119 -6.17 -24.27 5.61
C ILE A 119 -4.69 -24.45 5.26
N CYS A 120 -4.18 -25.67 5.41
CA CYS A 120 -2.78 -25.99 5.14
C CYS A 120 -2.56 -26.39 3.66
N PRO A 121 -1.43 -25.99 3.05
CA PRO A 121 -0.45 -25.03 3.59
C PRO A 121 -1.02 -23.60 3.55
N LEU A 122 -0.85 -22.85 4.64
CA LEU A 122 -1.24 -21.43 4.66
C LEU A 122 -0.15 -20.61 3.97
N THR A 123 -0.55 -19.84 2.97
CA THR A 123 0.39 -19.12 2.08
C THR A 123 0.05 -17.63 2.02
N ILE A 124 1.07 -16.78 2.07
CA ILE A 124 0.94 -15.31 1.98
C ILE A 124 1.77 -14.81 0.80
N GLY A 125 1.10 -14.18 -0.17
CA GLY A 125 1.74 -13.54 -1.30
C GLY A 125 1.89 -12.04 -1.07
N PHE A 126 3.03 -11.46 -1.44
CA PHE A 126 3.28 -10.01 -1.36
C PHE A 126 3.63 -9.50 -2.75
N THR A 127 2.89 -8.52 -3.29
CA THR A 127 3.27 -7.88 -4.55
C THR A 127 4.25 -6.74 -4.31
N GLY A 128 5.36 -6.73 -5.05
CA GLY A 128 6.42 -5.74 -4.89
C GLY A 128 7.30 -5.97 -3.65
N TYR A 129 8.39 -5.21 -3.59
CA TYR A 129 9.47 -5.34 -2.59
C TYR A 129 9.88 -3.97 -1.99
N GLY A 130 9.03 -2.95 -2.20
CA GLY A 130 9.21 -1.61 -1.63
C GLY A 130 8.83 -1.52 -0.15
N ASN A 131 8.78 -0.30 0.37
CA ASN A 131 8.56 -0.05 1.80
C ASN A 131 7.27 -0.67 2.36
N VAL A 132 6.18 -0.66 1.58
CA VAL A 132 4.90 -1.26 1.97
C VAL A 132 5.06 -2.78 2.15
N SER A 133 5.59 -3.47 1.14
CA SER A 133 5.84 -4.92 1.21
C SER A 133 6.79 -5.26 2.36
N GLN A 134 7.85 -4.48 2.58
CA GLN A 134 8.77 -4.69 3.70
C GLN A 134 8.08 -4.52 5.07
N GLY A 135 7.20 -3.54 5.22
CA GLY A 135 6.39 -3.37 6.43
C GLY A 135 5.45 -4.56 6.67
N ALA A 136 4.78 -5.03 5.61
CA ALA A 136 3.89 -6.18 5.70
C ALA A 136 4.67 -7.47 6.05
N GLN A 137 5.82 -7.68 5.42
CA GLN A 137 6.71 -8.81 5.69
C GLN A 137 7.31 -8.76 7.10
N GLU A 138 7.56 -7.57 7.67
CA GLU A 138 8.02 -7.43 9.06
C GLU A 138 7.00 -8.03 10.04
N ILE A 139 5.71 -7.78 9.81
CA ILE A 139 4.63 -8.35 10.63
C ILE A 139 4.47 -9.85 10.37
N ALA A 140 4.43 -10.27 9.10
CA ALA A 140 4.32 -11.69 8.77
C ALA A 140 5.50 -12.52 9.28
N GLY A 141 6.69 -11.92 9.37
CA GLY A 141 7.90 -12.54 9.91
C GLY A 141 7.88 -12.80 11.42
N LEU A 142 6.88 -12.28 12.15
CA LEU A 142 6.66 -12.61 13.57
C LEU A 142 5.95 -13.95 13.77
N LEU A 143 5.37 -14.49 12.70
CA LEU A 143 4.79 -15.83 12.66
C LEU A 143 5.87 -16.85 12.24
N PRO A 144 5.70 -18.16 12.54
CA PRO A 144 6.62 -19.19 12.06
C PRO A 144 6.51 -19.29 10.53
N SER A 145 7.33 -18.51 9.83
CA SER A 145 7.23 -18.34 8.39
C SER A 145 8.48 -18.83 7.65
N MET A 146 8.28 -19.36 6.45
CA MET A 146 9.31 -19.79 5.53
C MET A 146 9.09 -19.10 4.20
N GLU A 147 10.15 -18.49 3.66
CA GLU A 147 10.10 -17.90 2.33
C GLU A 147 10.27 -18.99 1.26
N VAL A 148 9.46 -18.93 0.21
CA VAL A 148 9.55 -19.81 -0.97
C VAL A 148 9.44 -18.98 -2.23
N SER A 149 10.10 -19.44 -3.30
CA SER A 149 10.05 -18.76 -4.60
C SER A 149 8.64 -18.86 -5.23
N PRO A 150 8.31 -17.99 -6.20
CA PRO A 150 7.09 -18.12 -7.01
C PRO A 150 6.94 -19.51 -7.64
N GLU A 151 8.02 -20.10 -8.15
CA GLU A 151 8.01 -21.45 -8.74
C GLU A 151 7.76 -22.53 -7.68
N GLU A 152 8.35 -22.39 -6.49
CA GLU A 152 8.10 -23.32 -5.39
C GLU A 152 6.65 -23.28 -4.91
N LEU A 153 6.04 -22.08 -4.84
CA LEU A 153 4.64 -21.88 -4.45
C LEU A 153 3.67 -22.70 -5.32
N LEU A 154 3.91 -22.77 -6.64
CA LEU A 154 3.09 -23.55 -7.58
C LEU A 154 3.09 -25.05 -7.24
N THR A 155 4.16 -25.55 -6.63
CA THR A 155 4.34 -26.98 -6.31
C THR A 155 3.98 -27.35 -4.87
N LEU A 156 3.76 -26.38 -3.97
CA LEU A 156 3.59 -26.64 -2.54
C LEU A 156 2.44 -27.62 -2.24
N LYS A 157 1.26 -27.45 -2.84
CA LYS A 157 0.10 -28.30 -2.57
C LYS A 157 0.34 -29.80 -2.89
N GLY A 158 1.29 -30.12 -3.76
CA GLY A 158 1.65 -31.48 -4.12
C GLY A 158 2.68 -32.15 -3.19
N ARG A 159 3.22 -31.42 -2.20
CA ARG A 159 4.22 -31.95 -1.26
C ARG A 159 3.51 -32.60 -0.06
N ASN A 160 3.86 -33.85 0.23
CA ASN A 160 3.19 -34.67 1.25
C ASN A 160 3.73 -34.44 2.68
N ASP A 161 4.83 -33.71 2.83
CA ASP A 161 5.61 -33.56 4.05
C ASP A 161 5.66 -32.11 4.56
N LEU A 162 4.69 -31.28 4.16
CA LEU A 162 4.67 -29.89 4.59
C LEU A 162 4.26 -29.76 6.07
N PRO A 163 5.09 -29.11 6.91
CA PRO A 163 4.69 -28.78 8.27
C PRO A 163 3.43 -27.92 8.29
N ASN A 164 2.44 -28.31 9.10
CA ASN A 164 1.25 -27.50 9.36
C ASN A 164 1.49 -26.38 10.40
N ASN A 165 2.68 -26.31 10.98
CA ASN A 165 3.09 -25.29 11.94
C ASN A 165 3.98 -24.20 11.32
N VAL A 166 4.00 -24.12 9.98
CA VAL A 166 4.75 -23.13 9.21
C VAL A 166 3.82 -22.44 8.21
N ILE A 167 4.03 -21.14 8.03
CA ILE A 167 3.38 -20.31 7.02
C ILE A 167 4.36 -20.06 5.88
N TYR A 168 3.94 -20.25 4.65
CA TYR A 168 4.81 -20.01 3.50
C TYR A 168 4.55 -18.61 2.96
N LYS A 169 5.62 -17.84 2.71
CA LYS A 169 5.51 -16.52 2.11
C LYS A 169 6.27 -16.43 0.79
N THR A 170 5.73 -15.64 -0.13
CA THR A 170 6.33 -15.41 -1.45
C THR A 170 6.26 -13.92 -1.78
N VAL A 171 7.36 -13.36 -2.26
CA VAL A 171 7.44 -11.98 -2.75
C VAL A 171 7.48 -12.02 -4.27
N PHE A 172 6.52 -11.36 -4.91
CA PHE A 172 6.38 -11.27 -6.35
C PHE A 172 6.98 -9.96 -6.88
N LYS A 173 7.79 -10.08 -7.92
CA LYS A 173 8.43 -8.98 -8.65
C LYS A 173 7.74 -8.78 -9.98
N GLU A 174 8.10 -7.72 -10.70
CA GLU A 174 7.42 -7.30 -11.92
C GLU A 174 7.31 -8.42 -12.98
N TRP A 175 8.37 -9.23 -13.14
CA TRP A 175 8.37 -10.39 -14.05
C TRP A 175 7.50 -11.57 -13.58
N ASP A 176 7.17 -11.65 -12.29
CA ASP A 176 6.21 -12.62 -11.78
C ASP A 176 4.76 -12.15 -12.03
N LEU A 177 4.58 -10.84 -12.23
CA LEU A 177 3.26 -10.23 -12.44
C LEU A 177 2.90 -10.13 -13.91
N SER A 178 3.88 -9.82 -14.77
CA SER A 178 3.65 -9.51 -16.18
C SER A 178 4.75 -10.06 -17.07
N GLN A 179 4.39 -10.44 -18.30
CA GLN A 179 5.33 -10.91 -19.32
C GLN A 179 5.12 -10.16 -20.64
N PRO A 180 6.16 -10.01 -21.48
CA PRO A 180 6.03 -9.40 -22.79
C PRO A 180 4.97 -10.12 -23.65
N ASN A 181 4.27 -9.36 -24.49
CA ASN A 181 3.31 -9.91 -25.45
C ASN A 181 4.00 -10.70 -26.57
N ASP A 182 5.25 -10.35 -26.91
CA ASP A 182 6.09 -11.16 -27.80
C ASP A 182 6.69 -12.34 -27.02
N SER A 183 6.31 -13.56 -27.40
CA SER A 183 6.79 -14.78 -26.74
C SER A 183 8.29 -15.05 -26.92
N ASN A 184 8.98 -14.31 -27.80
CA ASN A 184 10.43 -14.40 -27.97
C ASN A 184 11.19 -13.32 -27.19
N ALA A 185 10.49 -12.35 -26.61
CA ALA A 185 11.12 -11.29 -25.84
C ALA A 185 11.33 -11.73 -24.38
N GLU A 186 12.47 -11.35 -23.80
CA GLU A 186 12.72 -11.49 -22.37
C GLU A 186 12.17 -10.27 -21.62
N PHE A 187 11.83 -10.45 -20.34
CA PHE A 187 11.37 -9.35 -19.49
C PHE A 187 12.51 -8.35 -19.24
N GLU A 188 12.33 -7.10 -19.67
CA GLU A 188 13.22 -5.97 -19.36
C GLU A 188 12.47 -4.92 -18.54
N LEU A 189 13.05 -4.52 -17.40
CA LEU A 189 12.36 -3.73 -16.38
C LEU A 189 12.12 -2.27 -16.81
N GLN A 190 13.08 -1.63 -17.49
CA GLN A 190 12.91 -0.26 -17.94
C GLN A 190 11.90 -0.18 -19.09
N HIS A 191 11.92 -1.15 -20.00
CA HIS A 191 10.93 -1.30 -21.04
C HIS A 191 9.54 -1.52 -20.47
N TYR A 192 9.39 -2.34 -19.41
CA TYR A 192 8.11 -2.52 -18.72
C TYR A 192 7.55 -1.20 -18.19
N TYR A 193 8.39 -0.36 -17.57
CA TYR A 193 7.95 0.94 -17.07
C TYR A 193 7.67 1.96 -18.19
N GLY A 194 8.40 1.89 -19.30
CA GLY A 194 8.21 2.77 -20.46
C GLY A 194 7.04 2.40 -21.35
N TYR A 195 6.76 1.10 -21.52
CA TYR A 195 5.81 0.54 -22.47
C TYR A 195 4.94 -0.57 -21.84
N PRO A 196 4.23 -0.30 -20.73
CA PRO A 196 3.51 -1.33 -19.98
C PRO A 196 2.38 -2.02 -20.77
N LYS A 197 1.86 -1.37 -21.83
CA LYS A 197 0.86 -1.94 -22.73
C LYS A 197 1.39 -3.10 -23.59
N GLU A 198 2.71 -3.26 -23.68
CA GLU A 198 3.35 -4.36 -24.40
C GLU A 198 3.51 -5.62 -23.54
N TYR A 199 2.92 -5.63 -22.35
CA TYR A 199 2.94 -6.74 -21.41
C TYR A 199 1.52 -7.21 -21.09
N HIS A 200 1.40 -8.48 -20.71
CA HIS A 200 0.15 -9.08 -20.24
C HIS A 200 0.33 -9.68 -18.85
N ASN A 201 -0.78 -9.82 -18.14
CA ASN A 201 -0.84 -10.42 -16.80
C ASN A 201 -0.46 -11.90 -16.84
N VAL A 202 0.46 -12.33 -15.96
CA VAL A 202 0.75 -13.74 -15.69
C VAL A 202 0.60 -14.09 -14.19
N PHE A 203 0.24 -13.13 -13.35
CA PHE A 203 0.13 -13.30 -11.90
C PHE A 203 -0.98 -14.28 -11.50
N GLU A 204 -2.07 -14.31 -12.25
CA GLU A 204 -3.26 -15.10 -11.96
C GLU A 204 -2.93 -16.58 -11.69
N GLN A 205 -1.89 -17.14 -12.30
CA GLN A 205 -1.44 -18.51 -12.05
C GLN A 205 -1.11 -18.82 -10.57
N TYR A 206 -0.71 -17.81 -9.79
CA TYR A 206 -0.34 -17.98 -8.38
C TYR A 206 -1.53 -17.90 -7.43
N VAL A 207 -2.63 -17.25 -7.85
CA VAL A 207 -3.81 -16.98 -7.00
C VAL A 207 -4.44 -18.24 -6.39
N PRO A 208 -4.58 -19.38 -7.11
CA PRO A 208 -5.08 -20.63 -6.52
C PRO A 208 -4.18 -21.21 -5.41
N HIS A 209 -2.95 -20.72 -5.29
CA HIS A 209 -1.96 -21.16 -4.33
C HIS A 209 -1.86 -20.26 -3.11
N LEU A 210 -2.54 -19.11 -3.09
CA LEU A 210 -2.50 -18.11 -2.01
C LEU A 210 -3.67 -18.28 -1.02
N SER A 211 -3.40 -18.12 0.28
CA SER A 211 -4.44 -17.94 1.31
C SER A 211 -4.69 -16.45 1.56
N ILE A 212 -3.62 -15.66 1.60
CA ILE A 212 -3.63 -14.20 1.73
C ILE A 212 -2.85 -13.58 0.58
N LEU A 213 -3.39 -12.54 -0.05
CA LEU A 213 -2.68 -11.68 -1.00
C LEU A 213 -2.52 -10.28 -0.41
N MET A 214 -1.30 -9.87 -0.11
CA MET A 214 -0.97 -8.50 0.26
C MET A 214 -0.57 -7.73 -1.01
N ASN A 215 -1.45 -6.84 -1.46
CA ASN A 215 -1.15 -5.96 -2.59
C ASN A 215 -0.34 -4.76 -2.09
N CYS A 216 0.95 -4.71 -2.42
CA CYS A 216 1.90 -3.72 -1.91
C CYS A 216 2.70 -3.03 -3.03
N MET A 217 2.32 -3.27 -4.29
CA MET A 217 2.95 -2.70 -5.48
C MET A 217 2.34 -1.34 -5.85
N TYR A 218 3.07 -0.57 -6.67
CA TYR A 218 2.47 0.54 -7.39
C TYR A 218 1.74 0.03 -8.63
N TRP A 219 0.61 0.63 -8.97
CA TRP A 219 -0.11 0.37 -10.21
C TRP A 219 -0.64 1.68 -10.82
N ALA A 220 -0.80 1.68 -12.14
CA ALA A 220 -1.49 2.74 -12.87
C ALA A 220 -2.26 2.12 -14.04
N GLU A 221 -3.26 2.83 -14.56
CA GLU A 221 -4.20 2.32 -15.56
C GLU A 221 -3.53 1.70 -16.81
N GLN A 222 -2.37 2.20 -17.21
CA GLN A 222 -1.64 1.64 -18.35
C GLN A 222 -1.00 0.27 -18.11
N TYR A 223 -0.90 -0.18 -16.86
CA TYR A 223 -0.36 -1.48 -16.49
C TYR A 223 -1.47 -2.54 -16.45
N PRO A 224 -1.17 -3.81 -16.82
CA PRO A 224 -2.14 -4.89 -16.68
C PRO A 224 -2.65 -5.01 -15.23
N ARG A 225 -3.94 -5.30 -15.06
CA ARG A 225 -4.48 -5.77 -13.77
C ARG A 225 -3.87 -7.12 -13.46
N ILE A 226 -3.56 -7.38 -12.19
CA ILE A 226 -3.00 -8.68 -11.78
C ILE A 226 -4.08 -9.64 -11.30
N LEU A 227 -5.24 -9.15 -10.87
CA LEU A 227 -6.38 -9.97 -10.50
C LEU A 227 -7.67 -9.38 -11.08
N THR A 228 -8.29 -10.10 -12.01
CA THR A 228 -9.55 -9.70 -12.64
C THR A 228 -10.76 -10.38 -12.00
N ASN A 229 -11.92 -9.72 -12.04
CA ASN A 229 -13.19 -10.30 -11.59
C ASN A 229 -13.57 -11.52 -12.43
N GLU A 230 -13.26 -11.49 -13.74
CA GLU A 230 -13.46 -12.63 -14.64
C GLU A 230 -12.66 -13.86 -14.18
N TYR A 231 -11.39 -13.67 -13.85
CA TYR A 231 -10.55 -14.76 -13.37
C TYR A 231 -11.01 -15.30 -12.01
N LEU A 232 -11.35 -14.41 -11.07
CA LEU A 232 -11.93 -14.83 -9.79
C LEU A 232 -13.22 -15.66 -9.99
N LYS A 233 -14.12 -15.21 -10.85
CA LYS A 233 -15.34 -15.94 -11.20
C LYS A 233 -15.04 -17.33 -11.75
N LYS A 234 -14.07 -17.43 -12.67
CA LYS A 234 -13.59 -18.72 -13.20
C LYS A 234 -13.08 -19.63 -12.08
N LEU A 235 -12.26 -19.12 -11.16
CA LEU A 235 -11.73 -19.91 -10.04
C LEU A 235 -12.82 -20.47 -9.12
N PHE A 236 -13.84 -19.66 -8.83
CA PHE A 236 -14.98 -20.08 -8.01
C PHE A 236 -15.81 -21.15 -8.72
N ILE A 237 -16.10 -20.99 -10.02
CA ILE A 237 -16.81 -21.99 -10.83
C ILE A 237 -16.05 -23.33 -10.86
N GLU A 238 -14.72 -23.27 -10.97
CA GLU A 238 -13.87 -24.47 -10.99
C GLU A 238 -13.64 -25.11 -9.61
N GLY A 239 -14.10 -24.48 -8.52
CA GLY A 239 -13.85 -24.94 -7.14
C GLY A 239 -12.37 -24.92 -6.75
N LYS A 240 -11.58 -24.04 -7.37
CA LYS A 240 -10.13 -23.90 -7.16
C LYS A 240 -9.76 -22.69 -6.28
N ASN A 241 -10.74 -22.05 -5.66
CA ASN A 241 -10.52 -20.90 -4.80
C ASN A 241 -9.83 -21.32 -3.49
N LYS A 242 -8.65 -20.77 -3.25
CA LYS A 242 -7.93 -20.85 -1.97
C LYS A 242 -7.82 -19.47 -1.29
N LEU A 243 -7.75 -18.42 -2.09
CA LEU A 243 -7.61 -17.05 -1.64
C LEU A 243 -8.80 -16.67 -0.75
N SER A 244 -8.50 -16.36 0.51
CA SER A 244 -9.50 -16.06 1.54
C SER A 244 -9.53 -14.57 1.86
N VAL A 245 -8.36 -13.92 1.89
CA VAL A 245 -8.18 -12.52 2.22
C VAL A 245 -7.27 -11.83 1.21
N ILE A 246 -7.69 -10.68 0.74
CA ILE A 246 -6.86 -9.69 0.05
C ILE A 246 -6.64 -8.55 1.05
N GLY A 247 -5.38 -8.21 1.29
CA GLY A 247 -5.02 -6.95 1.92
C GLY A 247 -4.56 -5.98 0.85
N ASP A 248 -5.47 -5.19 0.31
CA ASP A 248 -5.15 -4.21 -0.71
C ASP A 248 -4.69 -2.89 -0.08
N VAL A 249 -3.37 -2.74 0.07
CA VAL A 249 -2.77 -1.53 0.64
C VAL A 249 -2.70 -0.38 -0.37
N THR A 250 -2.87 -0.66 -1.67
CA THR A 250 -2.92 0.41 -2.69
C THR A 250 -4.28 1.10 -2.63
N CYS A 251 -5.33 0.31 -2.33
CA CYS A 251 -6.70 0.80 -2.13
C CYS A 251 -7.21 1.58 -3.36
N ASP A 252 -6.83 1.13 -4.56
CA ASP A 252 -7.26 1.75 -5.82
C ASP A 252 -8.59 1.11 -6.26
N PRO A 253 -9.72 1.86 -6.26
CA PRO A 253 -10.99 1.34 -6.72
C PRO A 253 -10.92 0.85 -8.16
N ASP A 254 -11.34 -0.40 -8.38
CA ASP A 254 -11.23 -1.10 -9.65
C ASP A 254 -9.80 -0.98 -10.21
N GLY A 255 -8.79 -1.23 -9.37
CA GLY A 255 -7.37 -1.08 -9.66
C GLY A 255 -6.66 -2.39 -10.04
N SER A 256 -5.39 -2.52 -9.64
CA SER A 256 -4.61 -3.75 -9.90
C SER A 256 -5.32 -5.04 -9.43
N ILE A 257 -6.07 -4.92 -8.33
CA ILE A 257 -7.04 -5.89 -7.84
C ILE A 257 -8.43 -5.37 -8.20
N GLN A 258 -9.07 -5.98 -9.20
CA GLN A 258 -10.32 -5.44 -9.72
C GLN A 258 -11.50 -5.54 -8.73
N CYS A 259 -11.51 -6.52 -7.84
CA CYS A 259 -12.61 -6.70 -6.88
C CYS A 259 -12.60 -5.66 -5.76
N THR A 260 -11.52 -4.89 -5.62
CA THR A 260 -11.40 -3.75 -4.72
C THR A 260 -12.20 -2.59 -5.31
N HIS A 261 -13.52 -2.61 -5.18
CA HIS A 261 -14.42 -1.63 -5.81
C HIS A 261 -14.53 -0.29 -5.05
N LYS A 262 -14.05 -0.23 -3.80
CA LYS A 262 -14.02 0.99 -3.00
C LYS A 262 -12.94 0.94 -1.92
N GLY A 263 -12.46 2.11 -1.52
CA GLY A 263 -11.78 2.27 -0.23
C GLY A 263 -12.75 2.17 0.94
N THR A 264 -12.24 1.69 2.07
CA THR A 264 -12.99 1.46 3.31
C THR A 264 -12.48 2.34 4.44
N GLU A 265 -13.38 2.66 5.36
CA GLU A 265 -13.04 3.42 6.57
C GLU A 265 -12.41 2.50 7.62
N ILE A 266 -11.66 3.07 8.56
CA ILE A 266 -11.01 2.31 9.65
C ILE A 266 -12.05 1.54 10.49
N GLU A 267 -13.24 2.11 10.67
CA GLU A 267 -14.33 1.55 11.47
C GLU A 267 -15.03 0.36 10.79
N ASP A 268 -15.09 0.35 9.46
CA ASP A 268 -15.70 -0.71 8.65
C ASP A 268 -14.75 -1.13 7.50
N PRO A 269 -13.62 -1.78 7.83
CA PRO A 269 -12.45 -1.87 6.97
C PRO A 269 -12.49 -3.03 5.95
N VAL A 270 -13.57 -3.82 5.93
CA VAL A 270 -13.62 -5.07 5.17
C VAL A 270 -14.97 -5.31 4.49
N PHE A 271 -14.91 -5.97 3.35
CA PHE A 271 -16.08 -6.54 2.69
C PHE A 271 -15.75 -7.89 2.05
N VAL A 272 -16.77 -8.69 1.80
CA VAL A 272 -16.66 -9.92 1.03
C VAL A 272 -17.19 -9.66 -0.37
N TYR A 273 -16.34 -9.86 -1.38
CA TYR A 273 -16.71 -9.83 -2.80
C TYR A 273 -17.06 -11.24 -3.26
N ASN A 274 -18.27 -11.43 -3.79
CA ASN A 274 -18.75 -12.67 -4.37
C ASN A 274 -18.56 -12.66 -5.90
N PRO A 275 -17.62 -13.43 -6.47
CA PRO A 275 -17.35 -13.41 -7.91
C PRO A 275 -18.45 -14.04 -8.78
N LEU A 276 -19.34 -14.84 -8.17
CA LEU A 276 -20.45 -15.48 -8.89
C LEU A 276 -21.59 -14.50 -9.15
N THR A 277 -21.90 -13.66 -8.14
CA THR A 277 -22.97 -12.64 -8.21
C THR A 277 -22.46 -11.26 -8.62
N ASP A 278 -21.15 -11.03 -8.55
CA ASP A 278 -20.51 -9.71 -8.77
C ASP A 278 -20.98 -8.66 -7.73
N GLU A 279 -21.19 -9.10 -6.49
CA GLU A 279 -21.67 -8.25 -5.40
C GLU A 279 -20.65 -8.19 -4.25
N ALA A 280 -20.57 -7.04 -3.59
CA ALA A 280 -19.77 -6.85 -2.38
C ALA A 280 -20.67 -6.58 -1.16
N THR A 281 -20.40 -7.30 -0.07
CA THR A 281 -21.14 -7.19 1.20
C THR A 281 -20.19 -6.83 2.33
N MET A 282 -20.49 -5.80 3.12
CA MET A 282 -19.64 -5.39 4.25
C MET A 282 -19.54 -6.49 5.33
N GLY A 283 -18.40 -6.54 6.00
CA GLY A 283 -18.13 -7.52 7.06
C GLY A 283 -17.41 -8.78 6.57
N PHE A 284 -17.59 -9.88 7.30
CA PHE A 284 -16.80 -11.12 7.13
C PHE A 284 -17.58 -12.31 6.58
N GLU A 285 -18.91 -12.20 6.52
CA GLU A 285 -19.81 -13.30 6.18
C GLU A 285 -20.09 -13.36 4.67
N GLY A 286 -20.58 -14.51 4.21
CA GLY A 286 -20.96 -14.73 2.81
C GLY A 286 -19.91 -15.49 1.99
N GLU A 287 -20.34 -15.95 0.82
CA GLU A 287 -19.47 -16.62 -0.15
C GLU A 287 -18.64 -15.58 -0.91
N GLY A 288 -17.33 -15.83 -1.06
CA GLY A 288 -16.45 -14.89 -1.76
C GLY A 288 -15.05 -14.77 -1.18
N VAL A 289 -14.33 -13.75 -1.63
CA VAL A 289 -13.01 -13.36 -1.10
C VAL A 289 -13.21 -12.12 -0.23
N LEU A 290 -12.61 -12.12 0.97
CA LEU A 290 -12.61 -10.92 1.81
C LEU A 290 -11.56 -9.95 1.32
N ASP A 291 -11.91 -8.68 1.22
CA ASP A 291 -11.00 -7.58 0.88
C ASP A 291 -10.89 -6.62 2.07
N MET A 292 -9.65 -6.28 2.43
CA MET A 292 -9.28 -5.26 3.40
C MET A 292 -8.58 -4.14 2.63
N ALA A 293 -9.25 -3.00 2.48
CA ALA A 293 -8.84 -1.91 1.61
C ALA A 293 -9.02 -0.56 2.31
N VAL A 294 -8.31 -0.36 3.42
CA VAL A 294 -8.35 0.91 4.16
C VAL A 294 -7.45 1.94 3.48
N ASP A 295 -7.99 3.11 3.15
CA ASP A 295 -7.30 4.12 2.33
C ASP A 295 -6.24 4.94 3.10
N ILE A 296 -6.30 4.92 4.44
CA ILE A 296 -5.44 5.70 5.34
C ILE A 296 -4.72 4.83 6.39
N LEU A 297 -4.32 3.61 6.05
CA LEU A 297 -3.66 2.65 6.94
C LEU A 297 -2.57 3.23 7.87
N PRO A 298 -1.66 4.14 7.44
CA PRO A 298 -0.68 4.73 8.36
C PRO A 298 -1.27 5.45 9.58
N SER A 299 -2.51 5.93 9.47
CA SER A 299 -3.24 6.60 10.55
C SER A 299 -3.66 5.66 11.68
N GLU A 300 -3.67 4.35 11.43
CA GLU A 300 -3.91 3.35 12.48
C GLU A 300 -2.69 3.10 13.38
N LEU A 301 -1.51 3.56 12.95
CA LEU A 301 -0.26 3.57 13.74
C LEU A 301 0.25 5.02 13.89
N PRO A 302 -0.56 5.94 14.45
CA PRO A 302 -0.30 7.37 14.32
C PRO A 302 0.96 7.81 15.06
N ARG A 303 1.29 7.17 16.19
CA ARG A 303 2.49 7.46 16.97
C ARG A 303 3.74 7.11 16.17
N GLU A 304 3.84 5.88 15.69
CA GLU A 304 5.02 5.40 14.96
C GLU A 304 5.17 6.10 13.61
N SER A 305 4.07 6.28 12.87
CA SER A 305 4.02 7.05 11.62
C SER A 305 4.53 8.48 11.84
N SER A 306 4.07 9.16 12.90
CA SER A 306 4.48 10.54 13.21
C SER A 306 5.95 10.64 13.62
N VAL A 307 6.45 9.72 14.44
CA VAL A 307 7.87 9.69 14.85
C VAL A 307 8.77 9.48 13.64
N ALA A 308 8.46 8.52 12.77
CA ALA A 308 9.27 8.24 11.59
C ALA A 308 9.23 9.39 10.58
N PHE A 309 8.06 9.96 10.33
CA PHE A 309 7.91 11.14 9.49
C PHE A 309 8.74 12.32 10.05
N SER A 310 8.65 12.56 11.36
CA SER A 310 9.41 13.62 12.04
C SER A 310 10.91 13.38 11.94
N ASN A 311 11.38 12.15 12.10
CA ASN A 311 12.80 11.81 11.96
C ASN A 311 13.33 12.03 10.53
N ALA A 312 12.50 11.78 9.51
CA ALA A 312 12.85 12.08 8.12
C ALA A 312 12.91 13.59 7.85
N LEU A 313 12.09 14.38 8.56
CA LEU A 313 11.97 15.83 8.37
C LEU A 313 12.98 16.64 9.21
N VAL A 314 13.32 16.19 10.43
CA VAL A 314 14.02 17.00 11.44
C VAL A 314 15.36 17.56 10.96
N GLY A 315 16.06 16.83 10.10
CA GLY A 315 17.32 17.26 9.48
C GLY A 315 17.18 18.51 8.61
N TYR A 316 15.99 18.80 8.09
CA TYR A 316 15.71 19.96 7.25
C TYR A 316 15.14 21.15 8.02
N VAL A 317 14.52 20.93 9.18
CA VAL A 317 13.74 21.94 9.91
C VAL A 317 14.57 23.19 10.23
N LYS A 318 15.80 23.03 10.71
CA LYS A 318 16.67 24.17 11.06
C LYS A 318 17.00 25.01 9.82
N ALA A 319 17.31 24.36 8.70
CA ALA A 319 17.67 25.06 7.47
C ALA A 319 16.46 25.79 6.87
N ILE A 320 15.28 25.16 6.89
CA ILE A 320 14.01 25.79 6.49
C ILE A 320 13.73 27.03 7.35
N ALA A 321 13.81 26.89 8.68
CA ALA A 321 13.46 27.96 9.61
C ALA A 321 14.43 29.15 9.57
N ALA A 322 15.71 28.92 9.27
CA ALA A 322 16.75 29.94 9.24
C ALA A 322 16.96 30.58 7.86
N ALA A 323 16.30 30.07 6.82
CA ALA A 323 16.50 30.54 5.46
C ALA A 323 16.01 31.98 5.26
N ASN A 324 16.73 32.74 4.45
CA ASN A 324 16.30 34.05 3.98
C ASN A 324 15.42 33.88 2.74
N TYR A 325 14.11 34.02 2.89
CA TYR A 325 13.14 33.91 1.79
C TYR A 325 12.95 35.20 0.98
N ASP A 326 13.65 36.28 1.32
CA ASP A 326 13.54 37.57 0.61
C ASP A 326 14.41 37.64 -0.66
N VAL A 327 15.22 36.60 -0.92
CA VAL A 327 16.06 36.49 -2.12
C VAL A 327 15.32 35.81 -3.28
N PRO A 328 15.76 35.98 -4.54
CA PRO A 328 15.23 35.22 -5.67
C PRO A 328 15.34 33.70 -5.45
N PHE A 329 14.41 32.90 -6.00
CA PHE A 329 14.41 31.44 -5.86
C PHE A 329 15.75 30.80 -6.26
N ALA A 330 16.41 31.32 -7.30
CA ALA A 330 17.72 30.86 -7.73
C ALA A 330 18.77 30.95 -6.60
N ASP A 331 18.74 32.03 -5.83
CA ASP A 331 19.69 32.35 -4.77
C ASP A 331 19.27 31.80 -3.39
N LEU A 332 18.07 31.22 -3.28
CA LEU A 332 17.56 30.66 -2.02
C LEU A 332 18.42 29.48 -1.56
N ASP A 333 19.10 29.67 -0.43
CA ASP A 333 19.95 28.66 0.20
C ASP A 333 19.17 27.81 1.20
N ILE A 334 18.65 26.67 0.70
CA ILE A 334 17.99 25.62 1.49
C ILE A 334 18.41 24.25 0.96
N PRO A 335 18.27 23.17 1.73
CA PRO A 335 18.67 21.84 1.30
C PRO A 335 18.02 21.46 -0.04
N GLY A 336 18.79 20.88 -0.96
CA GLY A 336 18.34 20.52 -2.31
C GLY A 336 16.99 19.78 -2.36
N PRO A 337 16.74 18.75 -1.51
CA PRO A 337 15.44 18.09 -1.45
C PRO A 337 14.27 19.01 -1.14
N VAL A 338 14.48 19.99 -0.27
CA VAL A 338 13.46 20.97 0.12
C VAL A 338 13.27 22.01 -0.98
N LYS A 339 14.36 22.44 -1.65
CA LYS A 339 14.29 23.39 -2.77
C LYS A 339 13.47 22.83 -3.93
N ARG A 340 13.68 21.55 -4.28
CA ARG A 340 12.87 20.83 -5.28
C ARG A 340 11.40 20.70 -4.88
N ALA A 341 11.12 20.65 -3.58
CA ALA A 341 9.76 20.54 -3.04
C ALA A 341 9.00 21.86 -2.99
N MET A 342 9.64 23.00 -3.32
CA MET A 342 9.03 24.32 -3.22
C MET A 342 8.08 24.58 -4.39
N ILE A 343 6.78 24.49 -4.16
CA ILE A 343 5.74 24.80 -5.14
C ILE A 343 5.62 26.32 -5.35
N LEU A 344 5.57 27.07 -4.26
CA LEU A 344 5.48 28.53 -4.28
C LEU A 344 6.70 29.15 -3.60
N HIS A 345 7.27 30.18 -4.22
CA HIS A 345 8.22 31.11 -3.62
C HIS A 345 7.67 32.52 -3.77
N GLN A 346 7.43 33.22 -2.64
CA GLN A 346 6.82 34.54 -2.57
C GLN A 346 5.50 34.64 -3.36
N GLY A 347 4.67 33.59 -3.28
CA GLY A 347 3.39 33.49 -3.96
C GLY A 347 3.46 33.21 -5.47
N LYS A 348 4.65 32.95 -6.02
CA LYS A 348 4.83 32.58 -7.44
C LYS A 348 5.20 31.10 -7.56
N LEU A 349 4.68 30.43 -8.58
CA LEU A 349 5.09 29.08 -8.92
C LEU A 349 6.61 29.06 -9.20
N THR A 350 7.31 28.06 -8.67
CA THR A 350 8.73 27.85 -9.02
C THR A 350 8.84 27.07 -10.34
N PRO A 351 10.01 27.06 -11.00
CA PRO A 351 10.15 26.57 -12.38
C PRO A 351 9.59 25.17 -12.64
N ASP A 352 9.80 24.23 -11.73
CA ASP A 352 9.34 22.84 -11.88
C ASP A 352 7.81 22.69 -11.76
N TYR A 353 7.11 23.72 -11.28
CA TYR A 353 5.67 23.71 -11.00
C TYR A 353 4.88 24.75 -11.81
N GLU A 354 5.49 25.40 -12.79
CA GLU A 354 4.80 26.39 -13.64
C GLU A 354 3.56 25.80 -14.34
N TYR A 355 3.58 24.52 -14.70
CA TYR A 355 2.44 23.81 -15.30
C TYR A 355 1.15 23.89 -14.47
N ILE A 356 1.24 24.10 -13.15
CA ILE A 356 0.06 24.20 -12.27
C ILE A 356 -0.81 25.41 -12.66
N SER A 357 -0.25 26.43 -13.32
CA SER A 357 -1.04 27.59 -13.75
C SER A 357 -2.22 27.24 -14.65
N GLU A 358 -2.11 26.16 -15.43
CA GLU A 358 -3.18 25.66 -16.30
C GLU A 358 -4.43 25.20 -15.52
N HIS A 359 -4.26 24.90 -14.22
CA HIS A 359 -5.33 24.44 -13.34
C HIS A 359 -5.87 25.54 -12.43
N LEU A 360 -5.26 26.73 -12.42
CA LEU A 360 -5.71 27.82 -11.56
C LEU A 360 -7.02 28.41 -12.09
N ASP A 361 -7.18 28.61 -13.39
CA ASP A 361 -8.32 29.38 -13.94
C ASP A 361 -9.57 28.55 -14.28
N ASN A 362 -9.60 27.27 -13.90
CA ASN A 362 -10.73 26.36 -14.08
C ASN A 362 -11.68 26.30 -12.88
#